data_AF-A0A838CIJ7-F1
#
_entry.id   AF-A0A838CIJ7-F1
#
_cell.length_a   1.000
_cell.length_b   1.000
_cell.length_c   1.000
_cell.angle_alpha   90.00
_cell.angle_beta   90.00
_cell.angle_gamma   90.00
#
_symmetry.space_group_name_H-M   'P 1'
#
loop_
_entity.id
_entity.type
_entity.pdbx_description
1 polymer ?
#
loop_
_entity_poly.entity_id
_entity_poly.type
_entity_poly.pdbx_seq_one_letter_code
_entity_poly.pdbx_strand_id
1 'polypeptide(L)'
;MGKHAAPAEDQRPTEVTLDRVAVLLEGLGLEPLAGPDRLVIGAHAFTAAVWVDYARPMCLVVDTADRIPTDFEHSTALARFINTWNHDRVGPAASYRLMESGDLRVGMRRGIHIKHGLSDDQLAAELIDALEHAATFYQQARERFLDAGLDQPLPPQLMRKQDSDELLGRHPSLRHMPRGSTHDIGTVPELYGEVEEVLSPVDVEDLTAALERLDFRYGVGADGIIATGVNGVAFALTVDGQPGTRYVRVTGMWDTGRDALEDFLPLWLVCNDVNERTCATATYLHEFDGLIHMHAESTMFAGEGAAPAQVVEFVISAMAACLAAIDHVSQQASGQSVVDWPGRS
;
A
#
# COMPACT_ATOMS: atom_id res chain seq x y z
N MET A 1 16.14 -15.78 32.42
CA MET A 1 16.72 -14.58 33.05
C MET A 1 16.98 -13.59 31.93
N GLY A 2 15.95 -12.80 31.62
CA GLY A 2 15.87 -11.99 30.41
C GLY A 2 16.78 -10.78 30.50
N LYS A 3 17.62 -10.58 29.47
CA LYS A 3 18.23 -9.28 29.23
C LYS A 3 17.14 -8.40 28.65
N HIS A 4 16.56 -7.55 29.48
CA HIS A 4 15.92 -6.33 29.00
C HIS A 4 17.00 -5.55 28.27
N ALA A 5 16.92 -5.49 26.94
CA ALA A 5 17.67 -4.50 26.19
C ALA A 5 17.19 -3.11 26.67
N ALA A 6 18.14 -2.24 26.99
CA ALA A 6 17.85 -0.83 27.20
C ALA A 6 17.16 -0.27 25.95
N PRO A 7 16.27 0.73 26.06
CA PRO A 7 15.73 1.40 24.88
C PRO A 7 16.90 1.92 24.04
N ALA A 8 16.89 1.65 22.73
CA ALA A 8 17.91 2.14 21.81
C ALA A 8 17.95 3.67 21.92
N GLU A 9 19.05 4.21 22.45
CA GLU A 9 19.31 5.64 22.52
C GLU A 9 19.46 6.20 21.08
N ASP A 10 18.74 7.27 20.77
CA ASP A 10 18.89 8.15 19.60
C ASP A 10 18.79 7.50 18.19
N GLN A 11 17.77 6.66 17.95
CA GLN A 11 17.43 6.35 16.56
C GLN A 11 16.80 7.56 15.86
N ARG A 12 17.40 7.97 14.75
CA ARG A 12 16.93 9.08 13.91
C ARG A 12 16.66 8.58 12.50
N PRO A 13 15.61 9.09 11.83
CA PRO A 13 15.41 8.85 10.43
C PRO A 13 16.61 9.31 9.60
N THR A 14 16.99 8.50 8.61
CA THR A 14 17.96 8.91 7.58
C THR A 14 17.40 8.59 6.20
N GLU A 15 17.95 9.22 5.17
CA GLU A 15 17.53 9.02 3.78
C GLU A 15 17.47 7.52 3.42
N VAL A 16 16.42 7.13 2.71
CA VAL A 16 16.22 5.77 2.24
C VAL A 16 16.72 5.67 0.80
N THR A 17 17.79 4.92 0.59
CA THR A 17 18.39 4.65 -0.73
C THR A 17 18.30 3.16 -1.06
N LEU A 18 18.32 2.81 -2.36
CA LEU A 18 18.29 1.39 -2.76
C LEU A 18 19.51 0.61 -2.25
N ASP A 19 20.68 1.23 -2.18
CA ASP A 19 21.87 0.59 -1.60
C ASP A 19 21.66 0.23 -0.13
N ARG A 20 21.06 1.14 0.65
CA ARG A 20 20.73 0.89 2.06
C ARG A 20 19.67 -0.21 2.21
N VAL A 21 18.66 -0.19 1.35
CA VAL A 21 17.62 -1.24 1.32
C VAL A 21 18.25 -2.60 0.97
N ALA A 22 19.17 -2.66 0.01
CA ALA A 22 19.86 -3.89 -0.38
C ALA A 22 20.66 -4.49 0.79
N VAL A 23 21.44 -3.66 1.49
CA VAL A 23 22.22 -4.09 2.67
C VAL A 23 21.30 -4.65 3.77
N LEU A 24 20.16 -4.02 4.02
CA LEU A 24 19.20 -4.51 5.01
C LEU A 24 18.57 -5.83 4.58
N LEU A 25 18.16 -5.97 3.31
CA LEU A 25 17.62 -7.22 2.78
C LEU A 25 18.64 -8.37 2.88
N GLU A 26 19.92 -8.11 2.59
CA GLU A 26 21.01 -9.07 2.81
C GLU A 26 21.16 -9.45 4.29
N GLY A 27 21.05 -8.46 5.18
CA GLY A 27 21.05 -8.68 6.63
C GLY A 27 19.88 -9.55 7.12
N LEU A 28 18.74 -9.52 6.42
CA LEU A 28 17.58 -10.38 6.65
C LEU A 28 17.71 -11.79 6.04
N GLY A 29 18.83 -12.08 5.36
CA GLY A 29 19.09 -13.37 4.71
C GLY A 29 18.45 -13.52 3.33
N LEU A 30 18.06 -12.41 2.70
CA LEU A 30 17.58 -12.38 1.32
C LEU A 30 18.74 -12.03 0.38
N GLU A 31 18.66 -12.46 -0.88
CA GLU A 31 19.67 -12.17 -1.90
C GLU A 31 19.05 -11.30 -3.01
N PRO A 32 18.95 -9.97 -2.82
CA PRO A 32 18.33 -9.10 -3.81
C PRO A 32 19.19 -8.99 -5.07
N LEU A 33 18.56 -9.11 -6.23
CA LEU A 33 19.16 -8.73 -7.50
C LEU A 33 19.10 -7.21 -7.64
N ALA A 34 20.25 -6.56 -7.83
CA ALA A 34 20.32 -5.10 -7.95
C ALA A 34 20.28 -4.65 -9.41
N GLY A 35 19.38 -3.71 -9.71
CA GLY A 35 19.29 -2.97 -10.96
C GLY A 35 19.56 -1.48 -10.71
N PRO A 36 19.64 -0.65 -11.76
CA PRO A 36 19.91 0.77 -11.62
C PRO A 36 18.74 1.55 -11.00
N ASP A 37 17.51 1.05 -11.12
CA ASP A 37 16.27 1.71 -10.71
C ASP A 37 15.44 0.93 -9.68
N ARG A 38 15.80 -0.33 -9.41
CA ARG A 38 15.05 -1.23 -8.52
C ARG A 38 15.91 -2.38 -8.00
N LEU A 39 15.45 -3.01 -6.93
CA LEU A 39 15.90 -4.31 -6.46
C LEU A 39 14.83 -5.37 -6.78
N VAL A 40 15.23 -6.63 -6.96
CA VAL A 40 14.30 -7.76 -7.11
C VAL A 40 14.65 -8.89 -6.16
N ILE A 41 13.66 -9.38 -5.43
CA ILE A 41 13.75 -10.54 -4.53
C ILE A 41 12.88 -11.66 -5.11
N GLY A 42 13.49 -12.82 -5.37
CA GLY A 42 12.77 -14.01 -5.81
C GLY A 42 12.30 -14.83 -4.60
N ALA A 43 10.98 -14.96 -4.39
CA ALA A 43 10.40 -15.87 -3.40
C ALA A 43 9.82 -17.13 -4.07
N HIS A 44 9.35 -18.10 -3.29
CA HIS A 44 8.76 -19.33 -3.86
C HIS A 44 7.48 -19.05 -4.68
N ALA A 45 6.55 -18.27 -4.13
CA ALA A 45 5.23 -18.07 -4.73
C ALA A 45 5.11 -16.77 -5.57
N PHE A 46 6.03 -15.82 -5.37
CA PHE A 46 5.98 -14.50 -5.98
C PHE A 46 7.39 -13.95 -6.27
N THR A 47 7.44 -12.91 -7.07
CA THR A 47 8.58 -11.98 -7.16
C THR A 47 8.23 -10.70 -6.43
N ALA A 48 9.21 -10.05 -5.80
CA ALA A 48 9.06 -8.71 -5.22
C ALA A 48 10.06 -7.75 -5.87
N ALA A 49 9.58 -6.62 -6.37
CA ALA A 49 10.38 -5.51 -6.83
C ALA A 49 10.31 -4.37 -5.82
N VAL A 50 11.46 -3.74 -5.55
CA VAL A 50 11.58 -2.62 -4.60
C VAL A 50 12.23 -1.43 -5.30
N TRP A 51 11.57 -0.26 -5.28
CA TRP A 51 12.11 0.97 -5.86
C TRP A 51 11.70 2.21 -5.06
N VAL A 52 12.36 3.35 -5.31
CA VAL A 52 11.94 4.65 -4.77
C VAL A 52 11.08 5.35 -5.81
N ASP A 53 9.84 5.66 -5.44
CA ASP A 53 8.96 6.56 -6.16
C ASP A 53 9.11 7.98 -5.60
N TYR A 54 9.52 8.90 -6.46
CA TYR A 54 9.73 10.31 -6.12
C TYR A 54 8.49 11.19 -6.40
N ALA A 55 7.37 10.59 -6.83
CA ALA A 55 6.09 11.28 -6.90
C ALA A 55 5.62 11.71 -5.50
N ARG A 56 4.55 12.51 -5.42
CA ARG A 56 3.92 12.87 -4.13
C ARG A 56 2.84 11.84 -3.77
N PRO A 57 2.88 11.19 -2.59
CA PRO A 57 3.96 11.22 -1.60
C PRO A 57 5.20 10.40 -2.02
N MET A 58 6.38 10.83 -1.60
CA MET A 58 7.63 10.09 -1.83
C MET A 58 7.61 8.76 -1.07
N CYS A 59 7.72 7.66 -1.80
CA CYS A 59 7.57 6.31 -1.24
C CYS A 59 8.72 5.37 -1.61
N LEU A 60 9.12 4.52 -0.66
CA LEU A 60 9.73 3.23 -1.00
C LEU A 60 8.59 2.28 -1.35
N VAL A 61 8.58 1.76 -2.57
CA VAL A 61 7.52 0.87 -3.05
C VAL A 61 8.00 -0.57 -3.00
N VAL A 62 7.21 -1.44 -2.37
CA VAL A 62 7.34 -2.90 -2.47
C VAL A 62 6.17 -3.38 -3.32
N ASP A 63 6.48 -3.94 -4.49
CA ASP A 63 5.50 -4.47 -5.44
C ASP A 63 5.74 -5.94 -5.64
N THR A 64 4.70 -6.75 -5.52
CA THR A 64 4.81 -8.18 -5.72
C THR A 64 3.96 -8.64 -6.87
N ALA A 65 4.35 -9.76 -7.46
CA ALA A 65 3.58 -10.44 -8.48
C ALA A 65 3.67 -11.95 -8.31
N ASP A 66 2.55 -12.63 -8.49
CA ASP A 66 2.51 -14.10 -8.50
C ASP A 66 3.43 -14.69 -9.58
N ARG A 67 3.92 -15.91 -9.31
CA ARG A 67 4.71 -16.67 -10.28
C ARG A 67 3.87 -17.45 -11.27
N ILE A 68 2.68 -17.87 -10.84
CA ILE A 68 1.75 -18.66 -11.63
C ILE A 68 0.43 -17.88 -11.67
N PRO A 69 0.03 -17.36 -12.84
CA PRO A 69 -1.23 -16.65 -13.01
C PRO A 69 -2.43 -17.53 -12.65
N THR A 70 -3.52 -16.88 -12.27
CA THR A 70 -4.82 -17.51 -11.99
C THR A 70 -5.67 -17.55 -13.25
N ASP A 71 -6.36 -18.65 -13.51
CA ASP A 71 -7.25 -18.77 -14.67
C ASP A 71 -8.40 -17.75 -14.63
N PHE A 72 -8.78 -17.26 -15.82
CA PHE A 72 -9.83 -16.24 -15.97
C PHE A 72 -11.19 -16.65 -15.40
N GLU A 73 -11.50 -17.94 -15.40
CA GLU A 73 -12.75 -18.47 -14.86
C GLU A 73 -12.94 -18.16 -13.36
N HIS A 74 -11.85 -17.91 -12.63
CA HIS A 74 -11.88 -17.53 -11.23
C HIS A 74 -12.01 -16.01 -11.00
N SER A 75 -12.10 -15.18 -12.05
CA SER A 75 -12.11 -13.71 -11.96
C SER A 75 -12.98 -13.13 -10.84
N THR A 76 -14.26 -13.50 -10.79
CA THR A 76 -15.20 -12.96 -9.78
C THR A 76 -14.88 -13.46 -8.37
N ALA A 77 -14.49 -14.73 -8.22
CA ALA A 77 -14.12 -15.30 -6.93
C ALA A 77 -12.80 -14.72 -6.41
N LEU A 78 -11.86 -14.46 -7.30
CA LEU A 78 -10.59 -13.80 -7.01
C LEU A 78 -10.80 -12.33 -6.64
N ALA A 79 -11.69 -11.60 -7.33
CA ALA A 79 -12.05 -10.23 -6.97
C ALA A 79 -12.60 -10.13 -5.55
N ARG A 80 -13.51 -11.06 -5.18
CA ARG A 80 -14.05 -11.16 -3.82
C ARG A 80 -12.96 -11.47 -2.80
N PHE A 81 -12.07 -12.43 -3.09
CA PHE A 81 -10.95 -12.77 -2.22
C PHE A 81 -10.01 -11.57 -1.99
N ILE A 82 -9.63 -10.86 -3.05
CA ILE A 82 -8.78 -9.66 -2.96
C ILE A 82 -9.48 -8.55 -2.19
N ASN A 83 -10.77 -8.31 -2.44
CA ASN A 83 -11.53 -7.32 -1.69
C ASN A 83 -11.54 -7.62 -0.19
N THR A 84 -11.81 -8.87 0.19
CA THR A 84 -11.76 -9.30 1.59
C THR A 84 -10.37 -9.10 2.18
N TRP A 85 -9.31 -9.43 1.44
CA TRP A 85 -7.94 -9.17 1.90
C TRP A 85 -7.70 -7.68 2.17
N ASN A 86 -7.98 -6.81 1.20
CA ASN A 86 -7.76 -5.37 1.32
C ASN A 86 -8.64 -4.73 2.41
N HIS A 87 -9.81 -5.32 2.69
CA HIS A 87 -10.71 -4.87 3.76
C HIS A 87 -10.24 -5.33 5.15
N ASP A 88 -9.83 -6.59 5.29
CA ASP A 88 -9.56 -7.22 6.60
C ASP A 88 -8.10 -7.08 7.06
N ARG A 89 -7.16 -6.81 6.15
CA ARG A 89 -5.72 -6.74 6.44
C ARG A 89 -5.20 -5.33 6.23
N VAL A 90 -4.57 -4.79 7.27
CA VAL A 90 -3.83 -3.52 7.20
C VAL A 90 -2.49 -3.81 6.51
N GLY A 91 -2.15 -3.08 5.45
CA GLY A 91 -0.86 -3.21 4.79
C GLY A 91 -0.92 -3.17 3.26
N PRO A 92 -0.12 -3.99 2.54
CA PRO A 92 -0.07 -3.94 1.08
C PRO A 92 -1.44 -4.22 0.44
N ALA A 93 -1.82 -3.40 -0.54
CA ALA A 93 -3.04 -3.58 -1.31
C ALA A 93 -2.83 -4.63 -2.40
N ALA A 94 -3.73 -5.61 -2.47
CA ALA A 94 -3.78 -6.58 -3.54
C ALA A 94 -4.67 -6.10 -4.70
N SER A 95 -4.32 -6.55 -5.89
CA SER A 95 -5.04 -6.28 -7.14
C SER A 95 -4.73 -7.36 -8.17
N TYR A 96 -5.53 -7.46 -9.22
CA TYR A 96 -5.20 -8.29 -10.38
C TYR A 96 -5.29 -7.52 -11.69
N ARG A 97 -4.65 -8.08 -12.72
CA ARG A 97 -4.73 -7.62 -14.10
C ARG A 97 -4.92 -8.77 -15.07
N LEU A 98 -5.67 -8.53 -16.14
CA LEU A 98 -5.77 -9.45 -17.27
C LEU A 98 -4.47 -9.42 -18.09
N MET A 99 -3.88 -10.59 -18.31
CA MET A 99 -2.70 -10.78 -19.14
C MET A 99 -3.05 -10.97 -20.61
N GLU A 100 -2.07 -10.81 -21.49
CA GLU A 100 -2.20 -11.13 -22.92
C GLU A 100 -2.48 -12.62 -23.18
N SER A 101 -2.14 -13.51 -22.23
CA SER A 101 -2.48 -14.94 -22.30
C SER A 101 -3.97 -15.21 -22.09
N GLY A 102 -4.71 -14.27 -21.50
CA GLY A 102 -6.08 -14.46 -21.04
C GLY A 102 -6.19 -14.70 -19.54
N ASP A 103 -5.09 -14.99 -18.84
CA ASP A 103 -5.09 -15.28 -17.40
C ASP A 103 -4.99 -14.01 -16.56
N LEU A 104 -5.21 -14.15 -15.25
CA LEU A 104 -5.14 -13.06 -14.28
C LEU A 104 -3.81 -13.12 -13.54
N ARG A 105 -3.02 -12.04 -13.61
CA ARG A 105 -1.83 -11.88 -12.77
C ARG A 105 -2.21 -11.14 -11.51
N VAL A 106 -1.89 -11.70 -10.35
CA VAL A 106 -2.18 -11.09 -9.05
C VAL A 106 -0.93 -10.41 -8.49
N GLY A 107 -1.09 -9.17 -8.06
CA GLY A 107 -0.03 -8.40 -7.45
C GLY A 107 -0.44 -7.82 -6.10
N MET A 108 0.56 -7.44 -5.30
CA MET A 108 0.35 -6.55 -4.16
C MET A 108 1.25 -5.33 -4.29
N ARG A 109 0.87 -4.22 -3.68
CA ARG A 109 1.69 -3.02 -3.62
C ARG A 109 1.59 -2.35 -2.26
N ARG A 110 2.74 -1.95 -1.72
CA ARG A 110 2.88 -1.14 -0.51
C ARG A 110 3.77 0.05 -0.82
N GLY A 111 3.26 1.26 -0.62
CA GLY A 111 4.10 2.46 -0.52
C GLY A 111 4.41 2.75 0.94
N ILE A 112 5.69 2.92 1.25
CA ILE A 112 6.19 3.30 2.57
C ILE A 112 6.64 4.75 2.44
N HIS A 113 6.12 5.66 3.25
CA HIS A 113 6.46 7.09 3.16
C HIS A 113 7.89 7.32 3.64
N ILE A 114 8.74 7.90 2.78
CA ILE A 114 10.18 8.07 3.06
C ILE A 114 10.68 9.51 2.91
N LYS A 115 9.79 10.48 2.72
CA LYS A 115 10.17 11.90 2.59
C LYS A 115 11.07 12.38 3.72
N HIS A 116 10.77 11.97 4.95
CA HIS A 116 11.56 12.29 6.14
C HIS A 116 12.50 11.15 6.57
N GLY A 117 12.79 10.20 5.68
CA GLY A 117 13.65 9.07 5.94
C GLY A 117 13.02 8.02 6.86
N LEU A 118 13.80 7.00 7.20
CA LEU A 118 13.47 5.95 8.17
C LEU A 118 14.73 5.58 8.96
N SER A 119 14.60 5.15 10.22
CA SER A 119 15.69 4.44 10.91
C SER A 119 15.90 3.05 10.30
N ASP A 120 17.02 2.39 10.62
CA ASP A 120 17.26 1.02 10.13
C ASP A 120 16.21 0.04 10.66
N ASP A 121 15.77 0.21 11.92
CA ASP A 121 14.72 -0.62 12.52
C ASP A 121 13.36 -0.36 11.86
N GLN A 122 12.98 0.91 11.63
CA GLN A 122 11.76 1.24 10.88
C GLN A 122 11.78 0.61 9.48
N LEU A 123 12.88 0.74 8.75
CA LEU A 123 13.01 0.22 7.39
C LEU A 123 13.00 -1.31 7.37
N ALA A 124 13.70 -1.97 8.29
CA ALA A 124 13.66 -3.43 8.41
C ALA A 124 12.25 -3.93 8.74
N ALA A 125 11.56 -3.29 9.69
CA ALA A 125 10.21 -3.67 10.09
C ALA A 125 9.20 -3.52 8.94
N GLU A 126 9.27 -2.42 8.17
CA GLU A 126 8.43 -2.21 6.99
C GLU A 126 8.67 -3.27 5.89
N LEU A 127 9.94 -3.63 5.64
CA LEU A 127 10.29 -4.65 4.64
C LEU A 127 9.83 -6.05 5.07
N ILE A 128 10.03 -6.41 6.34
CA ILE A 128 9.55 -7.68 6.92
C ILE A 128 8.02 -7.73 6.82
N ASP A 129 7.33 -6.69 7.27
CA ASP A 129 5.87 -6.60 7.24
C ASP A 129 5.31 -6.81 5.82
N ALA A 130 5.87 -6.10 4.83
CA ALA A 130 5.43 -6.21 3.45
C ALA A 130 5.64 -7.63 2.87
N LEU A 131 6.80 -8.26 3.15
CA LEU A 131 7.12 -9.59 2.64
C LEU A 131 6.32 -10.70 3.35
N GLU A 132 6.03 -10.57 4.64
CA GLU A 132 5.20 -11.51 5.39
C GLU A 132 3.73 -11.45 4.93
N HIS A 133 3.21 -10.25 4.66
CA HIS A 133 1.89 -10.07 4.04
C HIS A 133 1.84 -10.74 2.66
N ALA A 134 2.85 -10.50 1.82
CA ALA A 134 2.93 -11.14 0.51
C ALA A 134 2.98 -12.66 0.61
N ALA A 135 3.85 -13.22 1.46
CA ALA A 135 3.95 -14.66 1.65
C ALA A 135 2.61 -15.28 2.07
N THR A 136 1.94 -14.66 3.05
CA THR A 136 0.63 -15.12 3.54
C THR A 136 -0.45 -15.03 2.47
N PHE A 137 -0.51 -13.91 1.74
CA PHE A 137 -1.49 -13.69 0.67
C PHE A 137 -1.33 -14.72 -0.44
N TYR A 138 -0.11 -14.88 -0.97
CA TYR A 138 0.12 -15.78 -2.09
C TYR A 138 -0.01 -17.25 -1.70
N GLN A 139 0.28 -17.62 -0.45
CA GLN A 139 -0.04 -18.96 0.05
C GLN A 139 -1.55 -19.21 -0.04
N GLN A 140 -2.37 -18.33 0.54
CA GLN A 140 -3.83 -18.49 0.53
C GLN A 140 -4.43 -18.43 -0.89
N ALA A 141 -3.90 -17.55 -1.74
CA ALA A 141 -4.33 -17.44 -3.13
C ALA A 141 -4.06 -18.76 -3.89
N ARG A 142 -2.86 -19.34 -3.73
CA ARG A 142 -2.50 -20.62 -4.35
C ARG A 142 -3.38 -21.76 -3.83
N GLU A 143 -3.53 -21.88 -2.52
CA GLU A 143 -4.39 -22.91 -1.90
C GLU A 143 -5.82 -22.88 -2.43
N ARG A 144 -6.31 -21.69 -2.82
CA ARG A 144 -7.69 -21.48 -3.27
C ARG A 144 -7.90 -21.58 -4.77
N PHE A 145 -6.94 -21.11 -5.57
CA PHE A 145 -7.15 -20.88 -7.01
C PHE A 145 -6.14 -21.61 -7.90
N LEU A 146 -5.07 -22.16 -7.35
CA LEU A 146 -4.10 -22.92 -8.14
C LEU A 146 -4.47 -24.40 -8.11
N ASP A 147 -4.46 -25.03 -9.29
CA ASP A 147 -4.59 -26.48 -9.39
C ASP A 147 -3.55 -27.18 -8.52
N ALA A 148 -3.97 -28.16 -7.72
CA ALA A 148 -3.08 -28.88 -6.81
C ALA A 148 -1.89 -29.57 -7.52
N GLY A 149 -2.03 -29.90 -8.81
CA GLY A 149 -0.93 -30.43 -9.63
C GLY A 149 0.13 -29.40 -10.00
N LEU A 150 -0.22 -28.11 -9.97
CA LEU A 150 0.66 -26.96 -10.22
C LEU A 150 1.19 -26.34 -8.93
N ASP A 151 0.72 -26.76 -7.76
CA ASP A 151 1.20 -26.30 -6.46
C ASP A 151 2.54 -26.96 -6.06
N GLN A 152 3.52 -26.81 -6.94
CA GLN A 152 4.90 -27.23 -6.74
C GLN A 152 5.84 -26.06 -7.06
N PRO A 153 7.07 -26.07 -6.51
CA PRO A 153 8.07 -25.08 -6.88
C PRO A 153 8.32 -25.10 -8.40
N LEU A 154 8.35 -23.91 -9.00
CA LEU A 154 8.71 -23.79 -10.41
C LEU A 154 10.15 -24.30 -10.64
N PRO A 155 10.46 -24.81 -11.85
CA PRO A 155 11.83 -25.17 -12.18
C PRO A 155 12.80 -24.01 -11.90
N PRO A 156 13.98 -24.23 -11.28
CA PRO A 156 14.89 -23.15 -10.87
C PRO A 156 15.37 -22.24 -12.02
N GLN A 157 15.36 -22.74 -13.25
CA GLN A 157 15.67 -21.94 -14.44
C GLN A 157 14.54 -20.98 -14.79
N LEU A 158 13.28 -21.42 -14.62
CA LEU A 158 12.11 -20.58 -14.86
C LEU A 158 11.98 -19.50 -13.77
N MET A 159 12.22 -19.85 -12.51
CA MET A 159 12.24 -18.85 -11.42
C MET A 159 13.26 -17.74 -11.69
N ARG A 160 14.52 -18.11 -11.95
CA ARG A 160 15.57 -17.13 -12.27
C ARG A 160 15.25 -16.29 -13.50
N LYS A 161 14.59 -16.88 -14.51
CA LYS A 161 14.12 -16.13 -15.67
C LYS A 161 13.07 -15.09 -15.26
N GLN A 162 12.05 -15.48 -14.49
CA GLN A 162 11.04 -14.54 -13.99
C GLN A 162 11.66 -13.41 -13.15
N ASP A 163 12.62 -13.73 -12.28
CA ASP A 163 13.33 -12.73 -11.47
C ASP A 163 14.13 -11.76 -12.35
N SER A 164 14.80 -12.29 -13.38
CA SER A 164 15.54 -11.48 -14.36
C SER A 164 14.62 -10.61 -15.22
N ASP A 165 13.45 -11.14 -15.62
CA ASP A 165 12.45 -10.42 -16.41
C ASP A 165 11.82 -9.28 -15.58
N GLU A 166 11.64 -9.47 -14.28
CA GLU A 166 11.16 -8.42 -13.37
C GLU A 166 12.22 -7.32 -13.16
N LEU A 167 13.50 -7.69 -13.12
CA LEU A 167 14.62 -6.77 -12.95
C LEU A 167 14.90 -5.95 -14.21
N LEU A 168 15.02 -6.61 -15.36
CA LEU A 168 15.48 -6.02 -16.62
C LEU A 168 14.33 -5.61 -17.55
N GLY A 169 13.12 -6.09 -17.28
CA GLY A 169 11.95 -5.80 -18.07
C GLY A 169 11.32 -4.45 -17.76
N ARG A 170 10.08 -4.31 -18.22
CA ARG A 170 9.28 -3.10 -18.01
C ARG A 170 9.17 -2.78 -16.53
N HIS A 171 9.38 -1.52 -16.16
CA HIS A 171 9.28 -1.08 -14.77
C HIS A 171 7.88 -1.37 -14.17
N PRO A 172 7.78 -1.96 -12.95
CA PRO A 172 6.49 -2.34 -12.35
C PRO A 172 5.55 -1.14 -12.13
N SER A 173 6.09 0.05 -11.88
CA SER A 173 5.29 1.29 -11.78
C SER A 173 4.50 1.61 -13.06
N LEU A 174 4.89 1.05 -14.21
CA LEU A 174 4.21 1.27 -15.49
C LEU A 174 3.22 0.15 -15.82
N ARG A 175 3.00 -0.84 -14.94
CA ARG A 175 2.20 -2.03 -15.27
C ARG A 175 0.75 -1.70 -15.62
N HIS A 176 0.19 -0.63 -15.05
CA HIS A 176 -1.16 -0.14 -15.31
C HIS A 176 -1.29 0.66 -16.63
N MET A 177 -0.17 1.08 -17.22
CA MET A 177 -0.18 1.86 -18.46
C MET A 177 -0.10 0.96 -19.71
N PRO A 178 -0.62 1.39 -20.88
CA PRO A 178 -0.39 0.70 -22.15
C PRO A 178 1.10 0.51 -22.45
N ARG A 179 1.46 -0.56 -23.17
CA ARG A 179 2.86 -0.80 -23.56
C ARG A 179 3.39 0.36 -24.42
N GLY A 180 4.60 0.83 -24.13
CA GLY A 180 5.22 1.97 -24.81
C GLY A 180 4.87 3.34 -24.21
N SER A 181 3.92 3.41 -23.27
CA SER A 181 3.69 4.61 -22.47
C SER A 181 4.85 4.88 -21.52
N THR A 182 5.23 6.15 -21.42
CA THR A 182 6.16 6.67 -20.41
C THR A 182 5.37 7.37 -19.31
N HIS A 183 5.96 7.48 -18.12
CA HIS A 183 5.41 8.33 -17.06
C HIS A 183 5.33 9.78 -17.56
N ASP A 184 4.25 10.49 -17.20
CA ASP A 184 4.17 11.91 -17.44
C ASP A 184 5.13 12.62 -16.46
N ILE A 185 6.12 13.35 -16.99
CA ILE A 185 7.18 14.02 -16.20
C ILE A 185 6.67 15.39 -15.68
N GLY A 186 5.35 15.62 -15.70
CA GLY A 186 4.74 16.89 -15.32
C GLY A 186 4.86 17.25 -13.82
N THR A 187 5.12 16.28 -12.94
CA THR A 187 5.25 16.51 -11.50
C THR A 187 6.70 16.65 -11.06
N VAL A 188 7.01 17.73 -10.35
CA VAL A 188 8.33 17.93 -9.73
C VAL A 188 8.55 16.84 -8.68
N PRO A 189 9.66 16.07 -8.78
CA PRO A 189 10.01 15.06 -7.78
C PRO A 189 10.08 15.65 -6.37
N GLU A 190 9.60 14.92 -5.37
CA GLU A 190 9.89 15.24 -3.98
C GLU A 190 11.37 14.99 -3.67
N LEU A 191 11.88 15.81 -2.76
CA LEU A 191 13.24 15.69 -2.24
C LEU A 191 13.16 15.23 -0.78
N TYR A 192 14.18 14.49 -0.36
CA TYR A 192 14.37 14.12 1.04
C TYR A 192 14.40 15.38 1.92
N GLY A 193 13.55 15.39 2.95
CA GLY A 193 13.46 16.43 3.96
C GLY A 193 14.07 15.94 5.25
N GLU A 194 15.35 16.24 5.45
CA GLU A 194 16.09 15.88 6.66
C GLU A 194 15.38 16.37 7.93
N VAL A 195 15.34 15.50 8.94
CA VAL A 195 14.74 15.75 10.24
C VAL A 195 15.72 15.34 11.34
N GLU A 196 15.83 16.16 12.39
CA GLU A 196 16.68 15.86 13.55
C GLU A 196 15.90 15.24 14.71
N GLU A 197 14.58 15.11 14.56
CA GLU A 197 13.68 14.62 15.60
C GLU A 197 13.89 13.13 15.88
N VAL A 198 13.79 12.77 17.16
CA VAL A 198 13.96 11.39 17.63
C VAL A 198 12.64 10.64 17.45
N LEU A 199 12.72 9.33 17.20
CA LEU A 199 11.55 8.47 17.13
C LEU A 199 10.87 8.36 18.51
N SER A 200 9.55 8.51 18.53
CA SER A 200 8.71 8.25 19.70
C SER A 200 7.53 7.34 19.33
N PRO A 201 6.93 6.62 20.30
CA PRO A 201 5.67 5.93 20.07
C PRO A 201 4.63 6.89 19.48
N VAL A 202 3.85 6.42 18.52
CA VAL A 202 2.76 7.19 17.90
C VAL A 202 1.46 6.87 18.61
N ASP A 203 0.77 7.90 19.08
CA ASP A 203 -0.52 7.84 19.75
C ASP A 203 -1.55 8.79 19.09
N VAL A 204 -2.78 8.80 19.60
CA VAL A 204 -3.89 9.56 19.01
C VAL A 204 -3.61 11.06 19.00
N GLU A 205 -2.92 11.55 20.04
CA GLU A 205 -2.53 12.96 20.18
C GLU A 205 -1.66 13.44 19.01
N ASP A 206 -0.78 12.60 18.48
CA ASP A 206 0.09 12.94 17.34
C ASP A 206 -0.74 13.16 16.07
N LEU A 207 -1.78 12.35 15.87
CA LEU A 207 -2.70 12.50 14.74
C LEU A 207 -3.54 13.76 14.88
N THR A 208 -4.02 14.08 16.10
CA THR A 208 -4.75 15.32 16.33
C THR A 208 -3.89 16.56 16.11
N ALA A 209 -2.60 16.52 16.49
CA ALA A 209 -1.67 17.61 16.24
C ALA A 209 -1.46 17.88 14.74
N ALA A 210 -1.47 16.83 13.91
CA ALA A 210 -1.43 16.97 12.46
C ALA A 210 -2.71 17.63 11.91
N LEU A 211 -3.89 17.24 12.41
CA LEU A 211 -5.17 17.85 12.01
C LEU A 211 -5.31 19.31 12.47
N GLU A 212 -4.81 19.64 13.66
CA GLU A 212 -4.78 21.01 14.17
C GLU A 212 -3.91 21.92 13.30
N ARG A 213 -2.78 21.42 12.80
CA ARG A 213 -1.94 22.16 11.84
C ARG A 213 -2.64 22.44 10.51
N LEU A 214 -3.64 21.64 10.16
CA LEU A 214 -4.47 21.80 8.96
C LEU A 214 -5.73 22.65 9.22
N ASP A 215 -5.91 23.15 10.44
CA ASP A 215 -7.13 23.83 10.89
C ASP A 215 -8.41 23.01 10.68
N PHE A 216 -8.31 21.67 10.72
CA PHE A 216 -9.45 20.77 10.56
C PHE A 216 -10.22 20.61 11.87
N ARG A 217 -11.56 20.52 11.75
CA ARG A 217 -12.43 20.19 12.87
C ARG A 217 -12.55 18.67 12.97
N TYR A 218 -12.38 18.13 14.16
CA TYR A 218 -12.48 16.70 14.40
C TYR A 218 -13.18 16.41 15.73
N GLY A 219 -13.71 15.19 15.87
CA GLY A 219 -14.17 14.62 17.13
C GLY A 219 -13.34 13.38 17.46
N VAL A 220 -13.08 13.14 18.74
CA VAL A 220 -12.38 11.94 19.21
C VAL A 220 -13.37 11.05 19.97
N GLY A 221 -13.53 9.82 19.50
CA GLY A 221 -14.33 8.78 20.14
C GLY A 221 -13.67 8.25 21.41
N ALA A 222 -14.47 7.62 22.28
CA ALA A 222 -13.97 7.01 23.51
C ALA A 222 -13.03 5.80 23.26
N ASP A 223 -13.10 5.25 22.06
CA ASP A 223 -12.26 4.18 21.50
C ASP A 223 -10.97 4.70 20.85
N GLY A 224 -10.73 6.02 20.88
CA GLY A 224 -9.54 6.63 20.28
C GLY A 224 -9.65 6.85 18.77
N ILE A 225 -10.82 6.61 18.17
CA ILE A 225 -11.07 6.88 16.75
C ILE A 225 -11.31 8.37 16.56
N ILE A 226 -10.53 9.01 15.68
CA ILE A 226 -10.74 10.40 15.29
C ILE A 226 -11.64 10.43 14.07
N ALA A 227 -12.76 11.15 14.15
CA ALA A 227 -13.66 11.39 13.03
C ALA A 227 -13.58 12.85 12.55
N THR A 228 -13.45 13.06 11.25
CA THR A 228 -13.46 14.38 10.62
C THR A 228 -14.14 14.33 9.26
N GLY A 229 -14.43 15.50 8.66
CA GLY A 229 -14.99 15.62 7.33
C GLY A 229 -14.19 16.62 6.50
N VAL A 230 -13.74 16.21 5.32
CA VAL A 230 -12.94 17.04 4.41
C VAL A 230 -13.48 16.92 3.00
N ASN A 231 -13.77 18.05 2.37
CA ASN A 231 -14.30 18.14 1.00
C ASN A 231 -15.48 17.20 0.73
N GLY A 232 -16.45 17.14 1.64
CA GLY A 232 -17.64 16.29 1.52
C GLY A 232 -17.43 14.82 1.85
N VAL A 233 -16.19 14.38 2.12
CA VAL A 233 -15.84 13.00 2.46
C VAL A 233 -15.65 12.84 3.97
N ALA A 234 -16.22 11.78 4.53
CA ALA A 234 -16.00 11.40 5.92
C ALA A 234 -14.66 10.67 6.08
N PHE A 235 -13.90 11.03 7.10
CA PHE A 235 -12.62 10.44 7.44
C PHE A 235 -12.63 9.86 8.86
N ALA A 236 -11.99 8.70 9.00
CA ALA A 236 -11.61 8.12 10.28
C ALA A 236 -10.08 7.97 10.34
N LEU A 237 -9.48 8.38 11.45
CA LEU A 237 -8.05 8.14 11.74
C LEU A 237 -7.93 7.31 13.02
N THR A 238 -7.08 6.29 12.98
CA THR A 238 -6.87 5.37 14.10
C THR A 238 -5.40 5.02 14.29
N VAL A 239 -5.04 4.64 15.52
CA VAL A 239 -3.80 3.94 15.83
C VAL A 239 -4.19 2.54 16.29
N ASP A 240 -4.02 1.56 15.41
CA ASP A 240 -4.46 0.18 15.62
C ASP A 240 -3.27 -0.76 15.87
N GLY A 241 -3.51 -1.87 16.57
CA GLY A 241 -2.52 -2.93 16.78
C GLY A 241 -1.84 -2.94 18.14
N GLN A 242 -1.04 -3.98 18.38
CA GLN A 242 -0.26 -4.15 19.61
C GLN A 242 1.15 -3.54 19.44
N PRO A 243 1.90 -3.28 20.53
CA PRO A 243 3.31 -2.88 20.42
C PRO A 243 4.09 -3.83 19.51
N GLY A 244 4.82 -3.30 18.53
CA GLY A 244 5.55 -4.06 17.50
C GLY A 244 4.75 -4.40 16.23
N THR A 245 3.42 -4.27 16.22
CA THR A 245 2.57 -4.40 15.01
C THR A 245 1.53 -3.28 14.98
N ARG A 246 1.98 -2.06 15.28
CA ARG A 246 1.13 -0.87 15.39
C ARG A 246 1.07 -0.17 14.05
N TYR A 247 -0.12 0.26 13.64
CA TYR A 247 -0.34 1.03 12.41
C TYR A 247 -1.09 2.31 12.71
N VAL A 248 -0.72 3.37 12.01
CA VAL A 248 -1.60 4.53 11.83
C VAL A 248 -2.41 4.30 10.56
N ARG A 249 -3.72 4.50 10.63
CA ARG A 249 -4.62 4.38 9.49
C ARG A 249 -5.36 5.69 9.28
N VAL A 250 -5.48 6.10 8.02
CA VAL A 250 -6.33 7.20 7.58
C VAL A 250 -7.28 6.62 6.54
N THR A 251 -8.57 6.63 6.84
CA THR A 251 -9.60 6.02 5.99
C THR A 251 -10.62 7.06 5.58
N GLY A 252 -10.73 7.33 4.28
CA GLY A 252 -11.85 8.05 3.69
C GLY A 252 -12.96 7.08 3.29
N MET A 253 -14.21 7.48 3.48
CA MET A 253 -15.38 6.66 3.13
C MET A 253 -16.35 7.43 2.25
N TRP A 254 -16.85 6.73 1.22
CA TRP A 254 -17.91 7.17 0.34
C TRP A 254 -19.07 6.18 0.38
N ASP A 255 -20.24 6.65 0.81
CA ASP A 255 -21.50 5.93 0.66
C ASP A 255 -21.96 6.02 -0.81
N THR A 256 -21.88 4.90 -1.52
CA THR A 256 -22.13 4.86 -2.97
C THR A 256 -23.62 4.76 -3.29
N GLY A 257 -24.47 4.36 -2.33
CA GLY A 257 -25.87 4.05 -2.55
C GLY A 257 -26.15 2.89 -3.53
N ARG A 258 -25.14 2.05 -3.83
CA ARG A 258 -25.20 0.95 -4.79
C ARG A 258 -25.49 -0.40 -4.14
N ASP A 259 -26.09 -1.31 -4.90
CA ASP A 259 -26.45 -2.64 -4.41
C ASP A 259 -25.23 -3.58 -4.34
N ALA A 260 -25.04 -4.23 -3.20
CA ALA A 260 -23.90 -5.11 -2.93
C ALA A 260 -23.81 -6.34 -3.85
N LEU A 261 -24.95 -6.83 -4.36
CA LEU A 261 -24.97 -8.01 -5.22
C LEU A 261 -24.79 -7.62 -6.69
N GLU A 262 -25.49 -6.58 -7.14
CA GLU A 262 -25.52 -6.18 -8.56
C GLU A 262 -24.31 -5.33 -8.95
N ASP A 263 -23.85 -4.43 -8.08
CA ASP A 263 -22.84 -3.41 -8.42
C ASP A 263 -21.41 -3.77 -7.96
N PHE A 264 -21.20 -4.86 -7.21
CA PHE A 264 -19.89 -5.17 -6.64
C PHE A 264 -18.80 -5.25 -7.70
N LEU A 265 -18.94 -6.11 -8.71
CA LEU A 265 -17.86 -6.37 -9.64
C LEU A 265 -17.50 -5.12 -10.48
N PRO A 266 -18.47 -4.40 -11.08
CA PRO A 266 -18.16 -3.16 -11.79
C PRO A 266 -17.45 -2.12 -10.91
N LEU A 267 -17.92 -1.87 -9.69
CA LEU A 267 -17.31 -0.88 -8.81
C LEU A 267 -15.94 -1.35 -8.28
N TRP A 268 -15.81 -2.65 -7.97
CA TRP A 268 -14.57 -3.24 -7.53
C TRP A 268 -13.48 -3.16 -8.60
N LEU A 269 -13.82 -3.33 -9.88
CA LEU A 269 -12.85 -3.21 -10.98
C LEU A 269 -12.25 -1.79 -11.05
N VAL A 270 -13.03 -0.76 -10.72
CA VAL A 270 -12.53 0.63 -10.64
C VAL A 270 -11.62 0.82 -9.42
N CYS A 271 -11.94 0.21 -8.29
CA CYS A 271 -11.06 0.20 -7.11
C CYS A 271 -9.75 -0.57 -7.39
N ASN A 272 -9.84 -1.72 -8.05
CA ASN A 272 -8.69 -2.51 -8.48
C ASN A 272 -7.77 -1.70 -9.41
N ASP A 273 -8.32 -0.87 -10.30
CA ASP A 273 -7.55 0.06 -11.13
C ASP A 273 -6.80 1.10 -10.28
N VAL A 274 -7.40 1.61 -9.19
CA VAL A 274 -6.69 2.48 -8.23
C VAL A 274 -5.52 1.73 -7.61
N ASN A 275 -5.76 0.53 -7.06
CA ASN A 275 -4.74 -0.29 -6.39
C ASN A 275 -3.58 -0.69 -7.33
N GLU A 276 -3.85 -0.84 -8.63
CA GLU A 276 -2.82 -1.07 -9.66
C GLU A 276 -1.95 0.17 -9.97
N ARG A 277 -2.47 1.37 -9.69
CA ARG A 277 -1.84 2.66 -10.07
C ARG A 277 -1.08 3.30 -8.94
N THR A 278 -1.68 3.39 -7.77
CA THR A 278 -1.14 4.16 -6.66
C THR A 278 -0.33 3.29 -5.71
N CYS A 279 0.65 3.90 -5.04
CA CYS A 279 1.35 3.33 -3.90
C CYS A 279 0.90 3.96 -2.57
N ALA A 280 0.14 5.05 -2.62
CA ALA A 280 -0.20 5.87 -1.45
C ALA A 280 -1.49 5.46 -0.72
N THR A 281 -2.37 4.70 -1.38
CA THR A 281 -3.66 4.31 -0.79
C THR A 281 -4.16 2.98 -1.35
N ALA A 282 -4.82 2.21 -0.52
CA ALA A 282 -5.59 1.03 -0.89
C ALA A 282 -7.06 1.40 -0.99
N THR A 283 -7.78 0.79 -1.92
CA THR A 283 -9.23 0.91 -2.03
C THR A 283 -9.89 -0.46 -1.94
N TYR A 284 -11.02 -0.51 -1.26
CA TYR A 284 -11.83 -1.71 -1.09
C TYR A 284 -13.29 -1.35 -0.89
N LEU A 285 -14.16 -2.34 -1.07
CA LEU A 285 -15.59 -2.23 -0.88
C LEU A 285 -15.97 -2.85 0.45
N HIS A 286 -16.74 -2.10 1.24
CA HIS A 286 -17.39 -2.56 2.46
C HIS A 286 -18.88 -2.75 2.18
N GLU A 287 -19.40 -3.94 2.45
CA GLU A 287 -20.82 -4.23 2.29
C GLU A 287 -21.53 -4.08 3.62
N PHE A 288 -22.52 -3.19 3.68
CA PHE A 288 -23.31 -2.93 4.87
C PHE A 288 -24.77 -2.71 4.50
N ASP A 289 -25.67 -3.45 5.16
CA ASP A 289 -27.12 -3.36 4.95
C ASP A 289 -27.55 -3.50 3.47
N GLY A 290 -26.88 -4.38 2.72
CA GLY A 290 -27.14 -4.60 1.30
C GLY A 290 -26.59 -3.52 0.37
N LEU A 291 -25.96 -2.49 0.90
CA LEU A 291 -25.32 -1.41 0.14
C LEU A 291 -23.80 -1.53 0.15
N ILE A 292 -23.17 -0.92 -0.85
CA ILE A 292 -21.71 -0.82 -0.94
C ILE A 292 -21.25 0.56 -0.46
N HIS A 293 -20.30 0.56 0.46
CA HIS A 293 -19.47 1.72 0.74
C HIS A 293 -18.09 1.52 0.13
N MET A 294 -17.55 2.54 -0.52
CA MET A 294 -16.17 2.54 -0.98
C MET A 294 -15.30 3.14 0.11
N HIS A 295 -14.23 2.43 0.46
CA HIS A 295 -13.21 2.92 1.37
C HIS A 295 -11.91 3.16 0.60
N ALA A 296 -11.25 4.27 0.91
CA ALA A 296 -9.87 4.53 0.55
C ALA A 296 -9.06 4.65 1.84
N GLU A 297 -8.00 3.88 1.97
CA GLU A 297 -7.22 3.76 3.19
C GLU A 297 -5.73 3.93 2.91
N SER A 298 -5.04 4.69 3.75
CA SER A 298 -3.59 4.78 3.75
C SER A 298 -3.08 4.36 5.12
N THR A 299 -1.95 3.66 5.15
CA THR A 299 -1.41 3.05 6.37
C THR A 299 0.06 3.38 6.55
N MET A 300 0.48 3.69 7.76
CA MET A 300 1.88 3.85 8.16
C MET A 300 2.21 2.81 9.22
N PHE A 301 3.31 2.07 9.08
CA PHE A 301 3.79 1.23 10.18
C PHE A 301 4.38 2.12 11.28
N ALA A 302 3.92 1.92 12.50
CA ALA A 302 4.31 2.69 13.69
C ALA A 302 4.86 1.79 14.80
N GLY A 303 5.21 0.53 14.48
CA GLY A 303 5.75 -0.43 15.45
C GLY A 303 7.05 0.03 16.11
N GLU A 304 7.91 0.70 15.34
CA GLU A 304 9.20 1.25 15.79
C GLU A 304 9.11 2.75 16.18
N GLY A 305 7.89 3.27 16.31
CA GLY A 305 7.63 4.71 16.50
C GLY A 305 7.83 5.53 15.23
N ALA A 306 7.65 6.84 15.35
CA ALA A 306 7.86 7.80 14.27
C ALA A 306 8.33 9.15 14.81
N ALA A 307 9.03 9.91 13.98
CA ALA A 307 9.30 11.32 14.22
C ALA A 307 8.02 12.14 13.95
N PRO A 308 7.78 13.27 14.66
CA PRO A 308 6.61 14.11 14.46
C PRO A 308 6.40 14.56 13.00
N ALA A 309 7.49 14.86 12.28
CA ALA A 309 7.44 15.21 10.86
C ALA A 309 6.96 14.04 9.97
N GLN A 310 7.35 12.79 10.26
CA GLN A 310 6.86 11.61 9.55
C GLN A 310 5.34 11.46 9.70
N VAL A 311 4.82 11.60 10.92
CA VAL A 311 3.37 11.50 11.22
C VAL A 311 2.58 12.58 10.48
N VAL A 312 3.04 13.83 10.55
CA VAL A 312 2.35 14.97 9.92
C VAL A 312 2.32 14.83 8.41
N GLU A 313 3.45 14.52 7.79
CA GLU A 313 3.52 14.28 6.35
C GLU A 313 2.62 13.11 5.94
N PHE A 314 2.64 12.02 6.71
CA PHE A 314 1.77 10.86 6.44
C PHE A 314 0.30 11.25 6.48
N VAL A 315 -0.19 11.91 7.54
CA VAL A 315 -1.61 12.30 7.67
C VAL A 315 -2.04 13.18 6.49
N ILE A 316 -1.23 14.19 6.14
CA ILE A 316 -1.56 15.12 5.04
C ILE A 316 -1.64 14.37 3.70
N SER A 317 -0.59 13.63 3.37
CA SER A 317 -0.49 12.93 2.10
C SER A 317 -1.51 11.78 1.99
N ALA A 318 -1.81 11.09 3.09
CA ALA A 318 -2.83 10.07 3.19
C ALA A 318 -4.24 10.61 2.92
N MET A 319 -4.61 11.73 3.56
CA MET A 319 -5.92 12.36 3.32
C MET A 319 -6.07 12.81 1.87
N ALA A 320 -5.02 13.42 1.30
CA ALA A 320 -5.01 13.80 -0.11
C ALA A 320 -5.13 12.60 -1.06
N ALA A 321 -4.40 11.51 -0.78
CA ALA A 321 -4.46 10.27 -1.57
C ALA A 321 -5.85 9.62 -1.51
N CYS A 322 -6.46 9.56 -0.33
CA CYS A 322 -7.83 9.05 -0.15
C CYS A 322 -8.86 9.88 -0.92
N LEU A 323 -8.78 11.21 -0.86
CA LEU A 323 -9.65 12.10 -1.64
C LEU A 323 -9.46 11.88 -3.15
N ALA A 324 -8.23 11.77 -3.63
CA ALA A 324 -7.94 11.53 -5.05
C ALA A 324 -8.49 10.17 -5.52
N ALA A 325 -8.37 9.13 -4.69
CA ALA A 325 -8.94 7.82 -4.99
C ALA A 325 -10.47 7.86 -5.06
N ILE A 326 -11.13 8.47 -4.07
CA ILE A 326 -12.60 8.61 -4.06
C ILE A 326 -13.08 9.47 -5.23
N ASP A 327 -12.38 10.56 -5.56
CA ASP A 327 -12.67 11.39 -6.74
C ASP A 327 -12.58 10.59 -8.05
N HIS A 328 -11.52 9.80 -8.22
CA HIS A 328 -11.36 8.94 -9.41
C HIS A 328 -12.46 7.90 -9.51
N VAL A 329 -12.70 7.14 -8.43
CA VAL A 329 -13.70 6.06 -8.44
C VAL A 329 -15.10 6.62 -8.63
N SER A 330 -15.45 7.73 -7.96
CA SER A 330 -16.77 8.36 -8.14
C SER A 330 -17.00 8.88 -9.55
N GLN A 331 -16.01 9.53 -10.17
CA GLN A 331 -16.12 9.98 -11.56
C GLN A 331 -16.28 8.81 -12.53
N GLN A 332 -15.54 7.72 -12.35
CA GLN A 332 -15.66 6.55 -13.23
C GLN A 332 -16.99 5.80 -13.02
N ALA A 333 -17.45 5.67 -11.77
CA ALA A 333 -18.65 4.90 -11.45
C ALA A 333 -19.95 5.70 -11.72
N SER A 334 -19.96 7.00 -11.39
CA SER A 334 -21.18 7.84 -11.41
C SER A 334 -21.14 8.98 -12.44
N GLY A 335 -20.01 9.21 -13.09
CA GLY A 335 -19.81 10.33 -14.02
C GLY A 335 -19.60 11.68 -13.34
N GLN A 336 -19.61 11.74 -12.01
CA GLN A 336 -19.43 12.95 -11.22
C GLN A 336 -18.53 12.69 -10.02
N SER A 337 -17.82 13.73 -9.57
CA SER A 337 -17.05 13.65 -8.33
C SER A 337 -17.96 13.87 -7.13
N VAL A 338 -17.75 13.07 -6.08
CA VAL A 338 -18.36 13.30 -4.76
C VAL A 338 -17.47 14.12 -3.83
N VAL A 339 -16.28 14.51 -4.30
CA VAL A 339 -15.32 15.33 -3.55
C VAL A 339 -15.52 16.79 -3.93
N ASP A 340 -15.78 17.61 -2.92
CA ASP A 340 -16.00 19.07 -3.06
C ASP A 340 -14.66 19.81 -3.26
N TRP A 341 -14.07 19.70 -4.46
CA TRP A 341 -12.83 20.39 -4.77
C TRP A 341 -13.03 21.92 -4.88
N PRO A 342 -12.14 22.73 -4.28
CA PRO A 342 -12.18 24.18 -4.43
C PRO A 342 -12.12 24.60 -5.90
N GLY A 343 -13.05 25.47 -6.34
CA GLY A 343 -13.04 26.04 -7.69
C GLY A 343 -13.79 25.24 -8.77
N ARG A 344 -14.44 24.12 -8.42
CA ARG A 344 -15.48 23.49 -9.26
C ARG A 344 -16.85 24.08 -8.90
N SER A 345 -17.21 25.22 -9.50
CA SER A 345 -18.56 25.80 -9.46
C SER A 345 -19.09 26.08 -10.85
#